data_AF-X1K477-F1
#
_entry.id   AF-X1K477-F1
#
_cell.length_a   1.000
_cell.length_b   1.000
_cell.length_c   1.000
_cell.angle_alpha   90.00
_cell.angle_beta   90.00
_cell.angle_gamma   90.00
#
_symmetry.space_group_name_H-M   'P 1'
#
loop_
_entity.id
_entity.type
_entity.pdbx_description
1 polymer ?
#
loop_
_entity_poly.entity_id
_entity_poly.type
_entity_poly.pdbx_seq_one_letter_code
_entity_poly.pdbx_strand_id
1 'polypeptide(L)'
;MKKMWTAHCTQCSRRFRAYDRIDLLKHMREHQWKEHRKWMLARMKAGRLAGGAGNPTVGAVLSAIAQGIPTALALIRLVRKPRWDRLETAVSSFEPYMKPEHRDVWQGIKTIKQIDIRRRR
;
A
#
# COMPACT_ATOMS: atom_id res chain seq x y z
N MET A 1 -5.68 -40.16 1.41
CA MET A 1 -4.52 -39.68 0.60
C MET A 1 -4.37 -38.18 0.81
N LYS A 2 -3.15 -37.67 1.08
CA LYS A 2 -2.93 -36.21 1.22
C LYS A 2 -3.07 -35.54 -0.16
N LYS A 3 -3.89 -34.50 -0.26
CA LYS A 3 -4.09 -33.72 -1.49
C LYS A 3 -2.76 -33.06 -1.88
N MET A 4 -2.24 -33.38 -3.06
CA MET A 4 -1.04 -32.73 -3.59
C MET A 4 -1.42 -31.41 -4.23
N TRP A 5 -0.83 -30.32 -3.75
CA TRP A 5 -1.00 -29.00 -4.31
C TRP A 5 -0.02 -28.78 -5.46
N THR A 6 -0.49 -28.18 -6.55
CA THR A 6 0.32 -27.89 -7.72
C THR A 6 0.16 -26.42 -8.11
N ALA A 7 1.26 -25.79 -8.54
CA ALA A 7 1.27 -24.44 -9.07
C ALA A 7 2.34 -24.32 -10.16
N HIS A 8 2.27 -23.24 -10.95
CA HIS A 8 3.30 -22.92 -11.93
C HIS A 8 3.71 -21.44 -11.80
N CYS A 9 4.97 -21.15 -12.10
CA CYS A 9 5.45 -19.78 -12.19
C CYS A 9 4.89 -19.12 -13.46
N THR A 10 4.26 -17.95 -13.33
CA THR A 10 3.71 -17.22 -14.49
C THR A 10 4.78 -16.57 -15.38
N GLN A 11 6.04 -16.53 -14.94
CA GLN A 11 7.15 -15.93 -15.69
C GLN A 11 7.94 -16.94 -16.52
N CYS A 12 8.06 -18.18 -16.06
CA CYS A 12 8.87 -19.21 -16.71
C CYS A 12 8.19 -20.58 -16.80
N SER A 13 6.92 -20.69 -16.42
CA SER A 13 6.11 -21.91 -16.45
C SER A 13 6.62 -23.09 -15.62
N ARG A 14 7.68 -22.89 -14.81
CA ARG A 14 8.22 -23.91 -13.90
C ARG A 14 7.12 -24.38 -12.94
N ARG A 15 6.93 -25.70 -12.85
CA ARG A 15 5.91 -26.32 -12.01
C ARG A 15 6.46 -26.63 -10.61
N PHE A 16 5.63 -26.40 -9.60
CA PHE A 16 5.90 -26.71 -8.19
C PHE A 16 4.82 -27.65 -7.68
N ARG A 17 5.22 -28.58 -6.82
CA ARG A 17 4.32 -29.53 -6.18
C ARG A 17 4.70 -29.65 -4.71
N ALA A 18 3.72 -29.68 -3.82
CA ALA A 18 3.94 -29.95 -2.40
C ALA A 18 2.68 -30.57 -1.78
N TYR A 19 2.85 -31.30 -0.68
CA TYR A 19 1.74 -31.87 0.07
C TYR A 19 1.11 -30.86 1.05
N ASP A 20 1.87 -29.83 1.45
CA ASP A 20 1.39 -28.68 2.21
C ASP A 20 1.29 -27.44 1.29
N ARG A 21 0.23 -26.67 1.48
CA ARG A 21 0.02 -25.38 0.80
C ARG A 21 1.10 -24.37 1.21
N ILE A 22 1.51 -24.35 2.48
CA ILE A 22 2.53 -23.42 2.97
C ILE A 22 3.86 -23.69 2.27
N ASP A 23 4.26 -24.96 2.18
CA ASP A 23 5.48 -25.37 1.49
C ASP A 23 5.43 -25.03 -0.01
N LEU A 24 4.28 -25.25 -0.66
CA LEU A 24 4.10 -24.85 -2.06
C LEU A 24 4.36 -23.34 -2.25
N LEU A 25 3.78 -22.51 -1.39
CA LEU A 25 3.94 -21.06 -1.45
C LEU A 25 5.39 -20.64 -1.15
N LYS A 26 6.05 -21.32 -0.21
CA LYS A 26 7.46 -21.07 0.14
C LYS A 26 8.37 -21.38 -1.06
N HIS A 27 8.26 -22.56 -1.65
CA HIS A 27 9.04 -22.94 -2.83
C HIS A 27 8.82 -21.98 -4.01
N MET A 28 7.57 -21.60 -4.25
CA MET A 28 7.24 -20.68 -5.34
C MET A 28 7.82 -19.28 -5.09
N ARG A 29 7.77 -18.79 -3.85
CA ARG A 29 8.34 -17.49 -3.46
C ARG A 29 9.87 -17.51 -3.52
N GLU A 30 10.52 -18.56 -3.04
CA GLU A 30 11.98 -18.72 -3.14
C GLU A 30 12.44 -18.72 -4.59
N HIS A 31 11.75 -19.47 -5.46
CA HIS A 31 12.01 -19.45 -6.90
C HIS A 31 11.85 -18.06 -7.51
N GLN A 32 10.75 -17.35 -7.20
CA GLN A 32 10.53 -15.99 -7.70
C GLN A 32 11.63 -15.02 -7.27
N TRP A 33 12.12 -15.13 -6.03
CA TRP A 33 13.22 -14.28 -5.54
C TRP A 33 14.58 -14.65 -6.12
N LYS A 34 14.82 -15.93 -6.39
CA LYS A 34 16.08 -16.41 -6.96
C LYS A 34 16.19 -16.11 -8.46
N GLU A 35 15.17 -16.49 -9.22
CA GLU A 35 15.20 -16.46 -10.70
C GLU A 35 14.56 -15.20 -11.29
N HIS A 36 13.65 -14.54 -10.55
CA HIS A 36 12.85 -13.42 -11.06
C HIS A 36 12.95 -12.17 -10.17
N ARG A 37 14.10 -11.99 -9.49
CA ARG A 37 14.33 -10.87 -8.55
C ARG A 37 14.01 -9.51 -9.15
N LYS A 38 14.48 -9.22 -10.36
CA LYS A 38 14.26 -7.92 -11.03
C LYS A 38 12.77 -7.66 -11.25
N TRP A 39 12.02 -8.67 -11.71
CA TRP A 39 10.57 -8.59 -11.89
C TRP A 39 9.83 -8.41 -10.57
N MET A 40 10.23 -9.13 -9.51
CA MET A 40 9.68 -8.96 -8.16
C MET A 40 9.87 -7.53 -7.65
N LEU A 41 11.09 -6.99 -7.75
CA LEU A 41 11.40 -5.61 -7.37
C LEU A 41 10.61 -4.60 -8.21
N ALA A 42 10.47 -4.83 -9.52
CA ALA A 42 9.68 -3.99 -10.40
C ALA A 42 8.20 -4.00 -10.01
N ARG A 43 7.61 -5.16 -9.66
CA ARG A 43 6.24 -5.25 -9.15
C ARG A 43 6.06 -4.58 -7.80
N MET A 44 7.03 -4.69 -6.90
CA MET A 44 7.00 -3.97 -5.62
C MET A 44 7.08 -2.46 -5.84
N LYS A 45 7.92 -1.99 -6.78
CA LYS A 45 7.99 -0.58 -7.17
C LYS A 45 6.69 -0.12 -7.83
N ALA A 46 6.12 -0.92 -8.74
CA ALA A 46 4.86 -0.63 -9.40
C ALA A 46 3.70 -0.55 -8.38
N GLY A 47 3.59 -1.51 -7.46
CA GLY A 47 2.61 -1.45 -6.37
C GLY A 47 2.84 -0.25 -5.44
N ARG A 48 4.09 0.15 -5.23
CA ARG A 48 4.42 1.37 -4.49
C ARG A 48 4.00 2.65 -5.22
N LEU A 49 4.08 2.66 -6.56
CA LEU A 49 3.70 3.80 -7.40
C LEU A 49 2.20 3.86 -7.66
N ALA A 50 1.52 2.70 -7.76
CA ALA A 50 0.09 2.60 -8.05
C ALA A 50 -0.78 3.27 -6.97
N GLY A 51 -0.25 3.41 -5.75
CA GLY A 51 -1.00 3.98 -4.63
C GLY A 51 -1.99 2.97 -4.04
N GLY A 52 -2.20 3.05 -2.73
CA GLY A 52 -3.16 2.18 -2.03
C GLY A 52 -3.18 2.44 -0.53
N ALA A 53 -4.07 1.76 0.19
CA ALA A 53 -4.19 1.90 1.64
C ALA A 53 -2.83 1.62 2.33
N GLY A 54 -2.32 2.59 3.08
CA GLY A 54 -1.00 2.51 3.74
C GLY A 54 0.22 2.92 2.89
N ASN A 55 0.05 3.04 1.57
CA ASN A 55 1.03 3.59 0.65
C ASN A 55 0.35 4.49 -0.41
N PRO A 56 -0.38 5.55 0.00
CA PRO A 56 -1.01 6.43 -0.98
C PRO A 56 0.01 7.33 -1.66
N THR A 57 -0.35 7.75 -2.88
CA THR A 57 0.30 8.86 -3.59
C THR A 57 -0.37 10.18 -3.17
N VAL A 58 0.30 11.31 -3.40
CA VAL A 58 -0.28 12.63 -3.13
C VAL A 58 -1.59 12.83 -3.89
N GLY A 59 -1.62 12.49 -5.18
CA GLY A 59 -2.83 12.57 -6.00
C GLY A 59 -3.99 11.71 -5.47
N ALA A 60 -3.70 10.51 -4.95
CA ALA A 60 -4.72 9.67 -4.32
C ALA A 60 -5.30 10.32 -3.06
N VAL A 61 -4.46 10.98 -2.24
CA VAL A 61 -4.94 11.71 -1.07
C VAL A 61 -5.77 12.92 -1.46
N LEU A 62 -5.33 13.73 -2.43
CA LEU A 62 -6.09 14.88 -2.92
C LEU A 62 -7.46 14.48 -3.48
N SER A 63 -7.51 13.38 -4.23
CA SER A 63 -8.76 12.81 -4.73
C SER A 63 -9.66 12.34 -3.59
N ALA A 64 -9.08 11.69 -2.56
CA ALA A 64 -9.83 11.23 -1.41
C ALA A 64 -10.34 12.39 -0.52
N ILE A 65 -9.59 13.49 -0.41
CA ILE A 65 -10.03 14.73 0.26
C ILE A 65 -11.26 15.29 -0.43
N ALA A 66 -11.27 15.33 -1.77
CA ALA A 66 -12.44 15.78 -2.54
C ALA A 66 -13.68 14.87 -2.36
N GLN A 67 -13.48 13.62 -1.93
CA GLN A 67 -14.56 12.68 -1.61
C GLN A 67 -14.99 12.73 -0.12
N GLY A 68 -14.25 13.47 0.71
CA GLY A 68 -14.54 13.67 2.13
C GLY A 68 -13.69 12.84 3.10
N ILE A 69 -13.89 13.13 4.38
CA ILE A 69 -13.08 12.61 5.50
C ILE A 69 -13.05 11.07 5.57
N PRO A 70 -14.17 10.33 5.48
CA PRO A 70 -14.14 8.87 5.66
C PRO A 70 -13.26 8.15 4.63
N THR A 71 -13.34 8.56 3.36
CA THR A 71 -12.56 8.00 2.26
C THR A 71 -11.07 8.28 2.45
N ALA A 72 -10.72 9.53 2.76
CA ALA A 72 -9.34 9.90 3.00
C ALA A 72 -8.74 9.17 4.20
N LEU A 73 -9.47 9.06 5.31
CA LEU A 73 -9.04 8.30 6.49
C LEU A 73 -8.81 6.83 6.18
N ALA A 74 -9.72 6.18 5.43
CA ALA A 74 -9.56 4.78 5.03
C ALA A 74 -8.25 4.56 4.24
N LEU A 75 -7.91 5.50 3.35
CA LEU A 75 -6.68 5.45 2.56
C LEU A 75 -5.41 5.62 3.43
N ILE A 76 -5.43 6.53 4.40
CA ILE A 76 -4.25 6.85 5.21
C ILE A 76 -4.16 6.06 6.53
N ARG A 77 -5.19 5.28 6.89
CA ARG A 77 -5.28 4.56 8.18
C ARG A 77 -4.04 3.71 8.47
N LEU A 78 -3.54 3.02 7.45
CA LEU A 78 -2.39 2.11 7.56
C LEU A 78 -1.03 2.81 7.39
N VAL A 79 -1.02 4.12 7.10
CA VAL A 79 0.23 4.88 6.91
C VAL A 79 0.92 5.06 8.26
N ARG A 80 2.19 4.65 8.32
CA ARG A 80 3.05 4.79 9.51
C ARG A 80 3.65 6.20 9.60
N LYS A 81 3.99 6.64 10.82
CA LYS A 81 4.45 8.01 11.12
C LYS A 81 5.50 8.58 10.14
N PRO A 82 6.66 7.92 9.88
CA PRO A 82 7.68 8.52 9.00
C PRO A 82 7.19 8.78 7.57
N ARG A 83 6.23 7.97 7.11
CA ARG A 83 5.61 8.15 5.80
C ARG A 83 4.49 9.19 5.87
N TRP A 84 3.73 9.20 6.95
CA TRP A 84 2.70 10.20 7.20
C TRP A 84 3.31 11.60 7.17
N ASP A 85 4.42 11.84 7.87
CA ASP A 85 5.06 13.16 7.91
C ASP A 85 5.41 13.67 6.49
N ARG A 86 5.98 12.80 5.64
CA ARG A 86 6.28 13.14 4.23
C ARG A 86 5.03 13.42 3.40
N LEU A 87 3.99 12.60 3.60
CA LEU A 87 2.73 12.74 2.89
C LEU A 87 2.00 14.02 3.31
N GLU A 88 2.00 14.32 4.60
CA GLU A 88 1.43 15.52 5.20
C GLU A 88 2.09 16.77 4.62
N THR A 89 3.43 16.83 4.59
CA THR A 89 4.16 17.94 3.96
C THR A 89 3.79 18.09 2.48
N ALA A 90 3.80 16.99 1.73
CA ALA A 90 3.55 17.02 0.29
C ALA A 90 2.10 17.36 -0.08
N VAL A 91 1.11 16.96 0.73
CA VAL A 91 -0.30 17.35 0.51
C VAL A 91 -0.53 18.79 0.97
N SER A 92 0.10 19.21 2.07
CA SER A 92 -0.07 20.57 2.61
C SER A 92 0.49 21.64 1.68
N SER A 93 1.48 21.33 0.83
CA SER A 93 1.93 22.26 -0.21
C SER A 93 0.86 22.59 -1.26
N PHE A 94 -0.20 21.77 -1.35
CA PHE A 94 -1.33 22.03 -2.24
C PHE A 94 -2.46 22.83 -1.56
N GLU A 95 -2.42 23.06 -0.25
CA GLU A 95 -3.46 23.81 0.49
C GLU A 95 -3.81 25.17 -0.15
N PRO A 96 -2.86 25.98 -0.66
CA PRO A 96 -3.19 27.24 -1.33
C PRO A 96 -4.11 27.10 -2.56
N TYR A 97 -4.05 25.94 -3.22
CA TYR A 97 -4.80 25.65 -4.44
C TYR A 97 -6.08 24.85 -4.16
N MET A 98 -6.32 24.45 -2.91
CA MET A 98 -7.52 23.72 -2.50
C MET A 98 -8.71 24.67 -2.28
N LYS A 99 -9.89 24.21 -2.69
CA LYS A 99 -11.16 24.83 -2.27
C LYS A 99 -11.24 24.88 -0.73
N PRO A 100 -11.87 25.90 -0.12
CA PRO A 100 -11.98 26.03 1.33
C PRO A 100 -12.49 24.75 2.01
N GLU A 101 -13.56 24.16 1.48
CA GLU A 101 -14.14 22.90 1.99
C GLU A 101 -13.11 21.75 2.02
N HIS A 102 -12.25 21.65 1.01
CA HIS A 102 -11.21 20.61 0.95
C HIS A 102 -10.08 20.88 1.95
N ARG A 103 -9.77 22.15 2.23
CA ARG A 103 -8.81 22.51 3.28
C ARG A 103 -9.32 22.10 4.65
N ASP A 104 -10.60 22.36 4.95
CA ASP A 104 -11.20 21.97 6.22
C ASP A 104 -11.19 20.45 6.41
N VAL A 105 -11.54 19.71 5.35
CA VAL A 105 -11.42 18.25 5.31
C VAL A 105 -9.97 17.82 5.58
N TRP A 106 -8.99 18.44 4.94
CA TRP A 106 -7.57 18.12 5.14
C TRP A 106 -7.09 18.40 6.56
N GLN A 107 -7.50 19.52 7.18
CA GLN A 107 -7.19 19.83 8.57
C GLN A 107 -7.80 18.79 9.52
N GLY A 108 -9.06 18.39 9.29
CA GLY A 108 -9.71 17.32 10.05
C GLY A 108 -8.97 15.99 9.95
N ILE A 109 -8.54 15.62 8.74
CA ILE A 109 -7.74 14.40 8.49
C ILE A 109 -6.41 14.45 9.26
N LYS A 110 -5.69 15.59 9.23
CA LYS A 110 -4.43 15.76 9.95
C LYS A 110 -4.62 15.54 11.45
N THR A 111 -5.60 16.21 12.06
CA THR A 111 -5.89 16.08 13.49
C THR A 111 -6.20 14.63 13.88
N ILE A 112 -7.10 13.96 13.15
CA ILE A 112 -7.48 12.57 13.44
C ILE A 112 -6.28 11.63 13.31
N LYS A 113 -5.47 11.80 12.26
CA LYS A 113 -4.32 10.92 12.03
C LYS A 113 -3.22 11.10 13.08
N GLN A 114 -2.98 12.33 13.53
CA GLN A 114 -2.04 12.59 14.63
C GLN A 114 -2.47 11.92 15.94
N ILE A 115 -3.78 11.93 16.25
CA ILE A 115 -4.33 11.21 17.41
C ILE A 115 -4.10 9.69 17.27
N ASP A 116 -4.40 9.10 16.11
CA ASP A 116 -4.17 7.66 15.84
C ASP A 116 -2.69 7.28 16.00
N ILE A 117 -1.76 8.12 15.53
CA ILE A 117 -0.32 7.88 15.67
C ILE A 117 0.14 7.96 17.14
N ARG A 118 -0.41 8.90 17.92
CA ARG A 118 -0.07 9.05 19.35
C ARG A 118 -0.55 7.86 20.18
N ARG A 119 -1.76 7.35 19.91
CA ARG A 119 -2.36 6.21 20.64
C ARG A 119 -1.69 4.86 20.38
N ARG A 120 -0.89 4.74 19.30
CA ARG A 120 -0.19 3.50 18.92
C ARG A 120 1.29 3.48 19.33
N ARG A 121 1.76 4.52 20.03
CA ARG A 121 3.06 4.54 20.71
C ARG A 121 2.88 4.08 22.14
#